data_AF-A0A3A4ZKY7-F1
#
_entry.id   AF-A0A3A4ZKY7-F1
#
_cell.length_a   1.000
_cell.length_b   1.000
_cell.length_c   1.000
_cell.angle_alpha   90.00
_cell.angle_beta   90.00
_cell.angle_gamma   90.00
#
_symmetry.space_group_name_H-M   'P 1'
#
loop_
_entity.id
_entity.type
_entity.pdbx_description
1 polymer ?
#
loop_
_entity_poly.entity_id
_entity_poly.type
_entity_poly.pdbx_seq_one_letter_code
_entity_poly.pdbx_strand_id
1 'polypeptide(L)'
;MVRGVYDLQKLRIQMGNRIVANYKTKLGQAPSHPEEELDEDAQAVLKLLRSEHKLITNGIVAQNTGSRQKKQFKGTEVIDSYAEYAMLSQYVELESKEKYMFNALEVILTDYPIYNSFLKDVRGVGPAMAAVIISEFDISKAKYVSSLWKYAGLDVAEDGKARSKRQEHLRTVEYVSSEGETKLKASITFNPFLRTKLLGVLAASFLRSGGSKYSEVYYNYKNRLENSPKHQEKTKKHRHMMAMRYMVKIFLMDLYANWRAVEGLPVHPPYAEAKLGLKHGVDVGVDHERV
;
A
#
# COMPACT_ATOMS: atom_id res chain seq x y z
N MET A 1 0.00 -14.41 -4.19
CA MET A 1 0.52 -13.65 -5.35
C MET A 1 1.42 -12.47 -4.94
N VAL A 2 0.95 -11.49 -4.16
CA VAL A 2 1.71 -10.22 -3.95
C VAL A 2 2.94 -10.27 -3.04
N ARG A 3 3.07 -11.27 -2.15
CA ARG A 3 4.15 -11.30 -1.15
C ARG A 3 5.54 -11.36 -1.81
N GLY A 4 5.73 -12.24 -2.80
CA GLY A 4 7.00 -12.36 -3.51
C GLY A 4 7.42 -11.07 -4.23
N VAL A 5 6.48 -10.35 -4.84
CA VAL A 5 6.77 -9.06 -5.50
C VAL A 5 7.24 -8.01 -4.50
N TYR A 6 6.54 -7.90 -3.36
CA TYR A 6 6.94 -6.97 -2.31
C TYR A 6 8.23 -7.36 -1.59
N ASP A 7 8.55 -8.66 -1.51
CA ASP A 7 9.83 -9.11 -0.95
C ASP A 7 11.00 -8.78 -1.89
N LEU A 8 10.82 -8.90 -3.21
CA LEU A 8 11.81 -8.42 -4.19
C LEU A 8 12.02 -6.91 -4.09
N GLN A 9 10.94 -6.14 -3.94
CA GLN A 9 11.03 -4.70 -3.68
C GLN A 9 11.80 -4.40 -2.39
N LYS A 10 11.60 -5.17 -1.31
CA LYS A 10 12.40 -5.02 -0.07
C LYS A 10 13.88 -5.30 -0.31
N LEU A 11 14.22 -6.34 -1.07
CA LEU A 11 15.62 -6.62 -1.41
C LEU A 11 16.26 -5.47 -2.18
N ARG A 12 15.54 -4.90 -3.16
CA ARG A 12 16.01 -3.71 -3.89
C ARG A 12 16.21 -2.52 -2.96
N ILE A 13 15.27 -2.25 -2.04
CA ILE A 13 15.38 -1.15 -1.07
C ILE A 13 16.58 -1.36 -0.14
N GLN A 14 16.73 -2.56 0.43
CA GLN A 14 17.87 -2.90 1.29
C GLN A 14 19.20 -2.72 0.55
N MET A 15 19.26 -3.12 -0.71
CA MET A 15 20.45 -2.95 -1.53
C MET A 15 20.74 -1.47 -1.83
N GLY A 16 19.71 -0.69 -2.16
CA GLY A 16 19.85 0.76 -2.33
C GLY A 16 20.35 1.45 -1.07
N ASN A 17 19.81 1.09 0.10
CA ASN A 17 20.24 1.65 1.38
C ASN A 17 21.72 1.32 1.68
N ARG A 18 22.16 0.09 1.36
CA ARG A 18 23.57 -0.31 1.50
C ARG A 18 24.49 0.47 0.58
N ILE A 19 24.08 0.68 -0.67
CA ILE A 19 24.84 1.50 -1.64
C ILE A 19 24.98 2.93 -1.11
N VAL A 20 23.88 3.56 -0.69
CA VAL A 20 23.92 4.92 -0.13
C VAL A 20 24.81 4.99 1.11
N ALA A 21 24.72 4.01 2.02
CA ALA A 21 25.57 3.97 3.21
C ALA A 21 27.06 3.93 2.85
N ASN A 22 27.46 3.08 1.90
CA ASN A 22 28.86 3.00 1.44
C ASN A 22 29.35 4.34 0.87
N TYR A 23 28.54 5.00 0.05
CA TYR A 23 28.88 6.30 -0.52
C TYR A 23 28.94 7.42 0.52
N LYS A 24 28.05 7.41 1.52
CA LYS A 24 28.11 8.36 2.64
C LYS A 24 29.40 8.22 3.42
N THR A 25 29.83 6.98 3.71
CA THR A 25 31.12 6.73 4.38
C THR A 25 32.29 7.26 3.54
N LYS A 26 32.25 7.08 2.21
CA LYS A 26 33.28 7.58 1.29
C LYS A 26 33.34 9.11 1.22
N LEU A 27 32.20 9.78 1.34
CA LEU A 27 32.09 11.25 1.42
C LEU A 27 32.44 11.80 2.81
N GLY A 28 32.93 10.96 3.73
CA GLY A 28 33.37 11.39 5.06
C GLY A 28 32.25 11.54 6.10
N GLN A 29 31.03 11.07 5.82
CA GLN A 29 29.98 11.01 6.84
C GLN A 29 30.21 9.82 7.78
N ALA A 30 30.29 10.11 9.08
CA ALA A 30 30.50 9.09 10.10
C ALA A 30 29.28 8.14 10.24
N PRO A 31 29.51 6.82 10.44
CA PRO A 31 28.43 5.88 10.75
C PRO A 31 27.70 6.28 12.04
N SER A 32 26.36 6.22 12.05
CA SER A 32 25.47 6.44 13.23
C SER A 32 25.07 7.89 13.54
N HIS A 33 25.17 8.84 12.61
CA HIS A 33 24.37 10.06 12.69
C HIS A 33 22.86 9.74 12.50
N PRO A 34 21.95 10.32 13.31
CA PRO A 34 20.51 10.01 13.24
C PRO A 34 19.93 10.27 11.85
N GLU A 35 19.13 9.32 11.34
CA GLU A 35 18.48 9.41 10.01
C GLU A 35 17.42 10.52 9.91
N GLU A 36 17.06 11.18 11.00
CA GLU A 36 16.00 12.19 11.07
C GLU A 36 16.38 13.54 10.44
N GLU A 37 17.64 13.71 10.00
CA GLU A 37 18.15 14.83 9.22
C GLU A 37 18.58 14.42 7.78
N LEU A 38 17.95 13.38 7.20
CA LEU A 38 18.24 12.94 5.83
C LEU A 38 17.16 13.36 4.83
N ASP A 39 17.45 14.43 4.09
CA ASP A 39 16.59 15.13 3.12
C ASP A 39 16.86 14.69 1.65
N GLU A 40 16.20 15.34 0.68
CA GLU A 40 16.27 15.22 -0.79
C GLU A 40 17.64 14.81 -1.39
N ASP A 41 18.73 15.14 -0.71
CA ASP A 41 20.11 14.76 -0.99
C ASP A 41 20.32 13.25 -1.21
N ALA A 42 19.66 12.39 -0.44
CA ALA A 42 19.80 10.93 -0.63
C ALA A 42 19.22 10.46 -1.98
N GLN A 43 18.14 11.10 -2.43
CA GLN A 43 17.55 10.83 -3.75
C GLN A 43 18.41 11.43 -4.87
N ALA A 44 19.01 12.60 -4.64
CA ALA A 44 19.95 13.22 -5.56
C ALA A 44 21.20 12.36 -5.77
N VAL A 45 21.79 11.83 -4.69
CA VAL A 45 22.94 10.90 -4.76
C VAL A 45 22.57 9.64 -5.53
N LEU A 46 21.42 9.03 -5.26
CA LEU A 46 20.97 7.85 -6.02
C LEU A 46 20.75 8.17 -7.52
N LYS A 47 20.23 9.35 -7.84
CA LYS A 47 20.02 9.79 -9.23
C LYS A 47 21.37 10.00 -9.94
N LEU A 48 22.34 10.62 -9.28
CA LEU A 48 23.70 10.79 -9.77
C LEU A 48 24.40 9.43 -9.98
N LEU A 49 24.29 8.51 -9.01
CA LEU A 49 24.84 7.16 -9.12
C LEU A 49 24.23 6.37 -10.29
N ARG A 50 22.93 6.53 -10.55
CA ARG A 50 22.26 5.91 -11.71
C ARG A 50 22.76 6.47 -13.04
N SER A 51 22.97 7.78 -13.16
CA SER A 51 23.52 8.37 -14.37
C SER A 51 24.97 7.93 -14.61
N GLU A 52 25.79 7.94 -13.56
CA GLU A 52 27.19 7.48 -13.61
C GLU A 52 27.26 5.98 -13.98
N HIS A 53 26.45 5.14 -13.34
CA HIS A 53 26.34 3.72 -13.69
C HIS A 53 25.95 3.53 -15.15
N LYS A 54 25.03 4.34 -15.69
CA LYS A 54 24.62 4.27 -17.11
C LYS A 54 25.77 4.64 -18.05
N LEU A 55 26.58 5.64 -17.70
CA LEU A 55 27.76 6.04 -18.47
C LEU A 55 28.82 4.94 -18.50
N ILE A 56 29.16 4.37 -17.32
CA ILE A 56 30.11 3.25 -17.20
C ILE A 56 29.58 2.01 -17.94
N THR A 57 28.30 1.69 -17.75
CA THR A 57 27.65 0.56 -18.42
C THR A 57 27.64 0.74 -19.93
N ASN A 58 27.36 1.93 -20.47
CA ASN A 58 27.45 2.17 -21.92
C ASN A 58 28.89 1.97 -22.45
N GLY A 59 29.91 2.29 -21.67
CA GLY A 59 31.32 2.01 -22.01
C GLY A 59 31.68 0.53 -21.97
N ILE A 60 31.02 -0.26 -21.10
CA ILE A 60 31.25 -1.71 -20.93
C ILE A 60 30.36 -2.55 -21.88
N VAL A 61 29.14 -2.09 -22.20
CA VAL A 61 28.12 -2.81 -22.99
C VAL A 61 28.52 -2.98 -24.46
N ALA A 62 29.55 -2.28 -24.95
CA ALA A 62 30.07 -2.55 -26.28
C ALA A 62 30.89 -3.86 -26.37
N GLN A 63 31.41 -4.40 -25.26
CA GLN A 63 32.43 -5.45 -25.31
C GLN A 63 32.49 -6.28 -24.00
N ASN A 64 31.94 -7.50 -24.00
CA ASN A 64 32.26 -8.63 -23.10
C ASN A 64 31.50 -8.83 -21.77
N THR A 65 31.14 -10.10 -21.54
CA THR A 65 30.70 -10.70 -20.28
C THR A 65 31.87 -11.36 -19.51
N GLY A 66 31.83 -11.37 -18.18
CA GLY A 66 32.73 -12.16 -17.32
C GLY A 66 34.02 -11.47 -16.89
N SER A 67 35.07 -12.26 -16.60
CA SER A 67 36.37 -11.82 -16.02
C SER A 67 37.11 -10.72 -16.79
N ARG A 68 36.70 -10.44 -18.04
CA ARG A 68 37.18 -9.30 -18.85
C ARG A 68 36.65 -7.94 -18.38
N GLN A 69 35.46 -7.87 -17.77
CA GLN A 69 34.89 -6.60 -17.29
C GLN A 69 35.75 -5.93 -16.22
N LYS A 70 36.30 -6.69 -15.26
CA LYS A 70 37.22 -6.14 -14.24
C LYS A 70 38.49 -5.54 -14.87
N LYS A 71 39.01 -6.13 -15.95
CA LYS A 71 40.24 -5.65 -16.61
C LYS A 71 40.02 -4.38 -17.44
N GLN A 72 38.80 -4.15 -17.91
CA GLN A 72 38.44 -3.00 -18.75
C GLN A 72 37.72 -1.88 -17.99
N PHE A 73 37.40 -2.10 -16.71
CA PHE A 73 36.77 -1.10 -15.86
C PHE A 73 37.68 0.13 -15.72
N LYS A 74 37.18 1.27 -16.20
CA LYS A 74 37.71 2.59 -15.88
C LYS A 74 36.68 3.29 -15.01
N GLY A 75 37.04 3.57 -13.77
CA GLY A 75 36.18 4.28 -12.82
C GLY A 75 35.92 5.73 -13.25
N THR A 76 34.93 6.33 -12.62
CA THR A 76 34.68 7.79 -12.66
C THR A 76 35.09 8.41 -11.33
N GLU A 77 34.98 9.74 -11.20
CA GLU A 77 35.21 10.44 -9.94
C GLU A 77 34.28 9.94 -8.82
N VAL A 78 33.10 9.41 -9.20
CA VAL A 78 32.09 8.93 -8.25
C VAL A 78 32.24 7.43 -8.02
N ILE A 79 32.34 6.63 -9.09
CA ILE A 79 32.45 5.16 -9.01
C ILE A 79 33.89 4.77 -9.36
N ASP A 80 34.76 4.70 -8.36
CA ASP A 80 36.20 4.46 -8.56
C ASP A 80 36.59 2.97 -8.49
N SER A 81 35.71 2.10 -7.98
CA SER A 81 36.00 0.69 -7.79
C SER A 81 35.02 -0.23 -8.53
N TYR A 82 35.54 -1.35 -9.03
CA TYR A 82 34.72 -2.36 -9.68
C TYR A 82 33.67 -2.97 -8.73
N ALA A 83 33.96 -3.02 -7.42
CA ALA A 83 33.03 -3.52 -6.42
C ALA A 83 31.79 -2.61 -6.32
N GLU A 84 31.99 -1.29 -6.32
CA GLU A 84 30.90 -0.30 -6.37
C GLU A 84 30.08 -0.42 -7.65
N TYR A 85 30.76 -0.55 -8.79
CA TYR A 85 30.09 -0.78 -10.08
C TYR A 85 29.23 -2.06 -10.06
N ALA A 86 29.77 -3.18 -9.58
CA ALA A 86 29.05 -4.44 -9.49
C ALA A 86 27.82 -4.34 -8.57
N MET A 87 27.94 -3.65 -7.44
CA MET A 87 26.80 -3.38 -6.55
C MET A 87 25.74 -2.52 -7.24
N LEU A 88 26.12 -1.47 -7.96
CA LEU A 88 25.17 -0.63 -8.70
C LEU A 88 24.49 -1.41 -9.83
N SER A 89 25.23 -2.24 -10.57
CA SER A 89 24.70 -3.09 -11.64
C SER A 89 23.64 -4.04 -11.10
N GLN A 90 23.94 -4.72 -9.99
CA GLN A 90 22.99 -5.63 -9.36
C GLN A 90 21.74 -4.90 -8.84
N TYR A 91 21.86 -3.64 -8.40
CA TYR A 91 20.72 -2.82 -8.00
C TYR A 91 19.82 -2.48 -9.20
N VAL A 92 20.41 -2.08 -10.34
CA VAL A 92 19.68 -1.78 -11.58
C VAL A 92 18.99 -3.03 -12.14
N GLU A 93 19.63 -4.20 -12.02
CA GLU A 93 18.99 -5.47 -12.35
C GLU A 93 17.79 -5.76 -11.45
N LEU A 94 17.90 -5.56 -10.13
CA LEU A 94 16.80 -5.74 -9.20
C LEU A 94 15.65 -4.77 -9.50
N GLU A 95 15.92 -3.53 -9.88
CA GLU A 95 14.91 -2.56 -10.32
C GLU A 95 14.17 -3.05 -11.58
N SER A 96 14.91 -3.59 -12.54
CA SER A 96 14.34 -4.13 -13.77
C SER A 96 13.48 -5.38 -13.50
N LYS A 97 13.97 -6.29 -12.65
CA LYS A 97 13.25 -7.50 -12.21
C LYS A 97 12.01 -7.16 -11.40
N GLU A 98 12.07 -6.16 -10.51
CA GLU A 98 10.91 -5.66 -9.75
C GLU A 98 9.83 -5.13 -10.71
N LYS A 99 10.21 -4.29 -11.68
CA LYS A 99 9.27 -3.76 -12.67
C LYS A 99 8.60 -4.88 -13.47
N TYR A 100 9.38 -5.86 -13.93
CA TYR A 100 8.85 -7.03 -14.62
C TYR A 100 7.82 -7.79 -13.76
N MET A 101 8.13 -8.05 -12.49
CA MET A 101 7.23 -8.74 -11.57
C MET A 101 5.92 -7.97 -11.34
N PHE A 102 5.97 -6.65 -11.23
CA PHE A 102 4.76 -5.83 -11.11
C PHE A 102 3.90 -5.86 -12.38
N ASN A 103 4.51 -5.87 -13.56
CA ASN A 103 3.79 -6.01 -14.83
C ASN A 103 3.16 -7.41 -14.95
N ALA A 104 3.86 -8.45 -14.52
CA ALA A 104 3.34 -9.82 -14.54
C ALA A 104 2.09 -10.00 -13.65
N LEU A 105 1.91 -9.18 -12.60
CA LEU A 105 0.68 -9.19 -11.80
C LEU A 105 -0.57 -8.92 -12.65
N GLU A 106 -0.48 -8.03 -13.63
CA GLU A 106 -1.63 -7.69 -14.48
C GLU A 106 -2.11 -8.90 -15.29
N VAL A 107 -1.17 -9.70 -15.82
CA VAL A 107 -1.48 -10.94 -16.54
C VAL A 107 -2.11 -11.97 -15.60
N ILE A 108 -1.58 -12.15 -14.38
CA ILE A 108 -2.16 -13.11 -13.42
C ILE A 108 -3.56 -12.67 -12.98
N LEU A 109 -3.80 -11.36 -12.91
CA LEU A 109 -5.07 -10.80 -12.48
C LEU A 109 -6.22 -11.06 -13.46
N THR A 110 -5.95 -11.24 -14.75
CA THR A 110 -7.00 -11.52 -15.73
C THR A 110 -7.71 -12.86 -15.49
N ASP A 111 -7.10 -13.76 -14.72
CA ASP A 111 -7.71 -15.05 -14.35
C ASP A 111 -8.78 -14.90 -13.26
N TYR A 112 -8.84 -13.74 -12.58
CA TYR A 112 -9.77 -13.51 -11.48
C TYR A 112 -11.01 -12.74 -11.97
N PRO A 113 -12.23 -13.32 -11.87
CA PRO A 113 -13.45 -12.69 -12.38
C PRO A 113 -13.70 -11.28 -11.85
N ILE A 114 -13.47 -11.05 -10.55
CA ILE A 114 -13.63 -9.73 -9.92
C ILE A 114 -12.70 -8.65 -10.49
N TYR A 115 -11.54 -9.06 -11.02
CA TYR A 115 -10.62 -8.11 -11.62
C TYR A 115 -11.22 -7.54 -12.91
N ASN A 116 -11.70 -8.43 -13.78
CA ASN A 116 -12.27 -8.07 -15.08
C ASN A 116 -13.65 -7.39 -14.97
N SER A 117 -14.43 -7.72 -13.94
CA SER A 117 -15.80 -7.21 -13.80
C SER A 117 -15.90 -5.88 -13.05
N PHE A 118 -14.88 -5.51 -12.27
CA PHE A 118 -14.95 -4.33 -11.40
C PHE A 118 -13.61 -3.65 -11.17
N LEU A 119 -12.60 -4.36 -10.64
CA LEU A 119 -11.38 -3.69 -10.15
C LEU A 119 -10.59 -2.98 -11.25
N LYS A 120 -10.60 -3.50 -12.48
CA LYS A 120 -9.92 -2.90 -13.63
C LYS A 120 -10.53 -1.55 -14.04
N ASP A 121 -11.84 -1.39 -13.88
CA ASP A 121 -12.57 -0.18 -14.30
C ASP A 121 -12.59 0.90 -13.21
N VAL A 122 -12.17 0.57 -11.99
CA VAL A 122 -12.10 1.53 -10.90
C VAL A 122 -10.89 2.45 -11.07
N ARG A 123 -11.15 3.70 -11.49
CA ARG A 123 -10.13 4.76 -11.53
C ARG A 123 -9.42 4.91 -10.18
N GLY A 124 -8.10 4.79 -10.19
CA GLY A 124 -7.24 4.85 -9.00
C GLY A 124 -6.84 3.48 -8.44
N VAL A 125 -7.44 2.38 -8.91
CA VAL A 125 -7.01 1.01 -8.61
C VAL A 125 -6.14 0.51 -9.77
N GLY A 126 -4.82 0.44 -9.55
CA GLY A 126 -3.90 -0.20 -10.50
C GLY A 126 -3.75 -1.70 -10.24
N PRO A 127 -3.11 -2.45 -11.17
CA PRO A 127 -2.88 -3.90 -11.04
C PRO A 127 -2.23 -4.29 -9.70
N ALA A 128 -1.21 -3.56 -9.25
CA ALA A 128 -0.57 -3.84 -7.96
C ALA A 128 -1.54 -3.78 -6.76
N MET A 129 -2.51 -2.85 -6.78
CA MET A 129 -3.49 -2.71 -5.70
C MET A 129 -4.60 -3.76 -5.81
N ALA A 130 -5.07 -4.04 -7.03
CA ALA A 130 -6.00 -5.14 -7.29
C ALA A 130 -5.41 -6.48 -6.81
N ALA A 131 -4.14 -6.74 -7.08
CA ALA A 131 -3.43 -7.93 -6.62
C ALA A 131 -3.37 -8.03 -5.09
N VAL A 132 -3.20 -6.91 -4.38
CA VAL A 132 -3.23 -6.89 -2.91
C VAL A 132 -4.62 -7.23 -2.40
N ILE A 133 -5.65 -6.60 -2.96
CA ILE A 133 -7.05 -6.82 -2.58
C ILE A 133 -7.42 -8.30 -2.74
N ILE A 134 -7.12 -8.87 -3.92
CA ILE A 134 -7.44 -10.27 -4.25
C ILE A 134 -6.62 -11.24 -3.40
N SER A 135 -5.35 -10.94 -3.12
CA SER A 135 -4.50 -11.83 -2.33
C SER A 135 -4.85 -11.85 -0.83
N GLU A 136 -5.36 -10.75 -0.29
CA GLU A 136 -5.52 -10.59 1.16
C GLU A 136 -6.97 -10.76 1.63
N PHE A 137 -7.96 -10.54 0.76
CA PHE A 137 -9.37 -10.79 1.09
C PHE A 137 -9.83 -12.15 0.58
N ASP A 138 -10.57 -12.84 1.43
CA ASP A 138 -11.35 -14.02 1.07
C ASP A 138 -12.83 -13.65 1.19
N ILE A 139 -13.48 -13.46 0.04
CA ILE A 139 -14.86 -13.00 -0.02
C ILE A 139 -15.86 -14.06 0.49
N SER A 140 -15.50 -15.35 0.39
CA SER A 140 -16.34 -16.46 0.86
C SER A 140 -16.49 -16.45 2.39
N LYS A 141 -15.44 -16.01 3.11
CA LYS A 141 -15.44 -15.87 4.57
C LYS A 141 -16.12 -14.59 5.05
N ALA A 142 -16.28 -13.60 4.18
CA ALA A 142 -16.81 -12.30 4.54
C ALA A 142 -18.34 -12.26 4.41
N LYS A 143 -19.08 -12.73 5.43
CA LYS A 143 -20.56 -12.70 5.43
C LYS A 143 -21.16 -11.28 5.30
N TYR A 144 -20.47 -10.25 5.76
CA TYR A 144 -20.90 -8.86 5.65
C TYR A 144 -19.73 -7.96 5.26
N VAL A 145 -20.01 -6.80 4.68
CA VAL A 145 -18.98 -5.77 4.39
C VAL A 145 -18.21 -5.36 5.65
N SER A 146 -18.88 -5.37 6.82
CA SER A 146 -18.24 -5.08 8.10
C SER A 146 -17.14 -6.07 8.46
N SER A 147 -17.19 -7.31 7.96
CA SER A 147 -16.12 -8.30 8.11
C SER A 147 -14.85 -7.85 7.37
N LEU A 148 -14.99 -7.31 6.14
CA LEU A 148 -13.86 -6.74 5.40
C LEU A 148 -13.28 -5.53 6.12
N TRP A 149 -14.14 -4.62 6.61
CA TRP A 149 -13.69 -3.45 7.36
C TRP A 149 -12.93 -3.83 8.62
N LYS A 150 -13.44 -4.82 9.39
CA LYS A 150 -12.78 -5.31 10.60
C LYS A 150 -11.43 -5.96 10.28
N TYR A 151 -11.39 -6.83 9.27
CA TYR A 151 -10.15 -7.49 8.85
C TYR A 151 -9.08 -6.49 8.37
N ALA A 152 -9.49 -5.43 7.66
CA ALA A 152 -8.62 -4.34 7.22
C ALA A 152 -8.32 -3.27 8.30
N GLY A 153 -8.90 -3.38 9.50
CA GLY A 153 -8.71 -2.41 10.59
C GLY A 153 -9.32 -1.02 10.31
N LEU A 154 -10.39 -0.98 9.52
CA LEU A 154 -11.18 0.21 9.17
C LEU A 154 -12.43 0.35 10.03
N ASP A 155 -12.74 -0.62 10.87
CA ASP A 155 -13.86 -0.60 11.80
C ASP A 155 -13.65 0.42 12.94
N VAL A 156 -14.66 0.55 13.78
CA VAL A 156 -14.61 1.30 15.04
C VAL A 156 -14.46 0.26 16.15
N ALA A 157 -13.49 0.45 17.03
CA ALA A 157 -13.29 -0.40 18.20
C ALA A 157 -14.34 -0.09 19.29
N GLU A 158 -14.34 -0.88 20.36
CA GLU A 158 -15.33 -0.78 21.44
C GLU A 158 -15.29 0.57 22.16
N ASP A 159 -14.12 1.24 22.16
CA ASP A 159 -13.91 2.56 22.73
C ASP A 159 -14.42 3.72 21.85
N GLY A 160 -15.09 3.41 20.74
CA GLY A 160 -15.60 4.40 19.77
C GLY A 160 -14.53 5.01 18.86
N LYS A 161 -13.27 4.55 18.93
CA LYS A 161 -12.18 5.07 18.08
C LYS A 161 -11.88 4.13 16.91
N ALA A 162 -11.15 4.63 15.92
CA ALA A 162 -10.70 3.77 14.83
C ALA A 162 -9.72 2.72 15.37
N ARG A 163 -9.93 1.45 15.00
CA ARG A 163 -9.04 0.33 15.40
C ARG A 163 -7.59 0.69 15.13
N SER A 164 -6.66 0.29 15.99
CA SER A 164 -5.24 0.66 15.92
C SER A 164 -4.39 -0.35 16.70
N LYS A 165 -3.09 -0.08 16.88
CA LYS A 165 -2.19 -0.93 17.68
C LYS A 165 -2.16 -0.54 19.17
N ARG A 166 -3.11 0.28 19.63
CA ARG A 166 -3.23 0.62 21.05
C ARG A 166 -3.63 -0.60 21.86
N GLN A 167 -3.22 -0.64 23.13
CA GLN A 167 -3.41 -1.78 24.02
C GLN A 167 -4.89 -2.19 24.11
N GLU A 168 -5.81 -1.23 24.19
CA GLU A 168 -7.26 -1.48 24.23
C GLU A 168 -7.83 -2.15 22.97
N HIS A 169 -7.07 -2.20 21.87
CA HIS A 169 -7.49 -2.81 20.60
C HIS A 169 -6.85 -4.18 20.35
N LEU A 170 -5.92 -4.60 21.20
CA LEU A 170 -5.22 -5.88 21.09
C LEU A 170 -6.03 -6.99 21.76
N ARG A 171 -5.78 -8.23 21.35
CA ARG A 171 -6.33 -9.42 22.01
C ARG A 171 -5.20 -10.26 22.56
N THR A 172 -5.37 -10.78 23.76
CA THR A 172 -4.43 -11.72 24.35
C THR A 172 -4.56 -13.05 23.63
N VAL A 173 -3.43 -13.58 23.14
CA VAL A 173 -3.33 -14.87 22.45
C VAL A 173 -2.25 -15.69 23.11
N GLU A 174 -2.55 -16.95 23.39
CA GLU A 174 -1.58 -17.94 23.86
C GLU A 174 -0.66 -18.38 22.72
N TYR A 175 0.63 -18.53 23.01
CA TYR A 175 1.59 -19.11 22.09
C TYR A 175 2.58 -19.99 22.86
N VAL A 176 3.06 -21.04 22.20
CA VAL A 176 4.10 -21.93 22.74
C VAL A 176 5.46 -21.29 22.44
N SER A 177 6.26 -21.09 23.49
CA SER A 177 7.63 -20.60 23.35
C SER A 177 8.54 -21.67 22.74
N SER A 178 9.74 -21.30 22.31
CA SER A 178 10.78 -22.26 21.90
C SER A 178 11.15 -23.26 23.00
N GLU A 179 10.84 -22.94 24.26
CA GLU A 179 11.10 -23.76 25.45
C GLU A 179 9.91 -24.68 25.81
N GLY A 180 8.83 -24.66 25.01
CA GLY A 180 7.64 -25.49 25.23
C GLY A 180 6.63 -24.92 26.23
N GLU A 181 6.85 -23.70 26.75
CA GLU A 181 5.95 -23.05 27.71
C GLU A 181 4.85 -22.25 27.02
N THR A 182 3.61 -22.32 27.53
CA THR A 182 2.51 -21.47 27.06
C THR A 182 2.65 -20.06 27.64
N LYS A 183 2.91 -19.08 26.78
CA LYS A 183 3.02 -17.66 27.13
C LYS A 183 1.89 -16.86 26.48
N LEU A 184 1.51 -15.75 27.14
CA LEU A 184 0.51 -14.82 26.62
C LEU A 184 1.19 -13.69 25.85
N LYS A 185 0.63 -13.33 24.69
CA LYS A 185 1.05 -12.12 23.94
C LYS A 185 -0.14 -11.27 23.54
N ALA A 186 0.04 -9.96 23.58
CA ALA A 186 -0.92 -9.03 23.00
C ALA A 186 -0.78 -9.07 21.47
N SER A 187 -1.82 -9.53 20.78
CA SER A 187 -1.83 -9.73 19.34
C SER A 187 -2.72 -8.69 18.62
N ILE A 188 -2.30 -8.30 17.42
CA ILE A 188 -3.02 -7.35 16.58
C ILE A 188 -4.27 -8.02 16.00
N THR A 189 -5.38 -7.27 15.99
CA THR A 189 -6.72 -7.79 15.66
C THR A 189 -7.16 -7.57 14.20
N PHE A 190 -6.26 -7.04 13.37
CA PHE A 190 -6.50 -6.73 11.95
C PHE A 190 -5.23 -6.98 11.14
N ASN A 191 -5.32 -7.05 9.81
CA ASN A 191 -4.19 -7.21 8.92
C ASN A 191 -3.46 -5.85 8.73
N PRO A 192 -2.25 -5.65 9.31
CA PRO A 192 -1.57 -4.35 9.26
C PRO A 192 -1.07 -4.02 7.86
N PHE A 193 -0.66 -5.04 7.09
CA PHE A 193 -0.20 -4.86 5.72
C PHE A 193 -1.33 -4.34 4.83
N LEU A 194 -2.49 -5.01 4.88
CA LEU A 194 -3.66 -4.62 4.10
C LEU A 194 -4.14 -3.22 4.48
N ARG A 195 -4.17 -2.89 5.77
CA ARG A 195 -4.52 -1.53 6.22
C ARG A 195 -3.60 -0.47 5.62
N THR A 196 -2.29 -0.69 5.65
CA THR A 196 -1.30 0.23 5.07
C THR A 196 -1.50 0.37 3.55
N LYS A 197 -1.79 -0.72 2.84
CA LYS A 197 -2.07 -0.66 1.41
C LYS A 197 -3.36 0.09 1.10
N LEU A 198 -4.43 -0.13 1.87
CA LEU A 198 -5.71 0.54 1.64
C LEU A 198 -5.69 2.02 2.03
N LEU A 199 -5.18 2.39 3.21
CA LEU A 199 -5.18 3.79 3.67
C LEU A 199 -3.97 4.60 3.19
N GLY A 200 -2.80 3.96 3.09
CA GLY A 200 -1.55 4.64 2.74
C GLY A 200 -1.31 4.73 1.24
N VAL A 201 -1.77 3.75 0.46
CA VAL A 201 -1.51 3.69 -1.00
C VAL A 201 -2.79 3.92 -1.80
N LEU A 202 -3.82 3.09 -1.62
CA LEU A 202 -5.06 3.17 -2.42
C LEU A 202 -5.79 4.49 -2.21
N ALA A 203 -5.97 4.91 -0.96
CA ALA A 203 -6.66 6.16 -0.68
C ALA A 203 -5.93 7.37 -1.31
N ALA A 204 -4.59 7.40 -1.24
CA ALA A 204 -3.80 8.45 -1.90
C ALA A 204 -3.87 8.33 -3.44
N SER A 205 -4.00 7.12 -3.98
CA SER A 205 -4.22 6.88 -5.41
C SER A 205 -5.52 7.51 -5.89
N PHE A 206 -6.63 7.29 -5.18
CA PHE A 206 -7.94 7.89 -5.53
C PHE A 206 -7.90 9.42 -5.58
N LEU A 207 -7.20 10.05 -4.62
CA LEU A 207 -7.08 11.51 -4.61
C LEU A 207 -6.20 12.02 -5.76
N ARG A 208 -5.10 11.33 -6.07
CA ARG A 208 -4.19 11.74 -7.16
C ARG A 208 -4.79 11.52 -8.54
N SER A 209 -5.60 10.48 -8.74
CA SER A 209 -6.23 10.23 -10.04
C SER A 209 -7.29 11.26 -10.38
N GLY A 210 -7.95 11.85 -9.38
CA GLY A 210 -9.04 12.83 -9.57
C GLY A 210 -10.27 12.27 -10.30
N GLY A 211 -11.41 12.94 -10.13
CA GLY A 211 -12.65 12.61 -10.86
C GLY A 211 -13.14 11.16 -10.73
N SER A 212 -12.80 10.50 -9.62
CA SER A 212 -13.36 9.20 -9.26
C SER A 212 -14.51 9.40 -8.28
N LYS A 213 -15.52 8.51 -8.33
CA LYS A 213 -16.60 8.43 -7.31
C LYS A 213 -16.05 8.51 -5.88
N TYR A 214 -14.91 7.85 -5.63
CA TYR A 214 -14.32 7.79 -4.30
C TYR A 214 -13.64 9.11 -3.89
N SER A 215 -12.98 9.80 -4.82
CA SER A 215 -12.45 11.14 -4.52
C SER A 215 -13.56 12.13 -4.14
N GLU A 216 -14.72 12.07 -4.78
CA GLU A 216 -15.87 12.91 -4.42
C GLU A 216 -16.40 12.57 -3.02
N VAL A 217 -16.54 11.27 -2.71
CA VAL A 217 -16.91 10.80 -1.37
C VAL A 217 -15.97 11.36 -0.31
N TYR A 218 -14.67 11.40 -0.60
CA TYR A 218 -13.68 12.01 0.29
C TYR A 218 -13.92 13.51 0.50
N TYR A 219 -14.04 14.29 -0.58
CA TYR A 219 -14.19 15.74 -0.49
C TYR A 219 -15.49 16.12 0.22
N ASN A 220 -16.60 15.46 -0.11
CA ASN A 220 -17.90 15.68 0.53
C ASN A 220 -17.86 15.34 2.02
N TYR A 221 -17.28 14.20 2.39
CA TYR A 221 -17.16 13.82 3.79
C TYR A 221 -16.23 14.76 4.56
N LYS A 222 -15.11 15.16 3.97
CA LYS A 222 -14.17 16.10 4.60
C LYS A 222 -14.83 17.46 4.84
N ASN A 223 -15.55 17.99 3.86
CA ASN A 223 -16.30 19.24 4.00
C ASN A 223 -17.31 19.15 5.15
N ARG A 224 -18.02 18.01 5.28
CA ARG A 224 -18.92 17.78 6.41
C ARG A 224 -18.20 17.74 7.75
N LEU A 225 -17.01 17.13 7.83
CA LEU A 225 -16.23 17.11 9.07
C LEU A 225 -15.74 18.49 9.47
N GLU A 226 -15.39 19.34 8.50
CA GLU A 226 -14.91 20.70 8.73
C GLU A 226 -16.01 21.63 9.24
N ASN A 227 -17.26 21.39 8.82
CA ASN A 227 -18.42 22.18 9.22
C ASN A 227 -19.23 21.57 10.39
N SER A 228 -18.78 20.44 10.96
CA SER A 228 -19.50 19.75 12.04
C SER A 228 -19.01 20.20 13.43
N PRO A 229 -19.88 20.69 14.32
CA PRO A 229 -19.51 21.06 15.70
C PRO A 229 -18.81 19.91 16.46
N LYS A 230 -19.25 18.67 16.25
CA LYS A 230 -18.67 17.46 16.88
C LYS A 230 -17.19 17.19 16.55
N HIS A 231 -16.65 17.85 15.52
CA HIS A 231 -15.31 17.60 15.00
C HIS A 231 -14.48 18.88 14.84
N GLN A 232 -14.93 19.98 15.45
CA GLN A 232 -14.27 21.27 15.43
C GLN A 232 -12.88 21.19 16.07
N GLU A 233 -12.80 20.56 17.25
CA GLU A 233 -11.56 20.32 18.01
C GLU A 233 -10.54 19.39 17.31
N LYS A 234 -10.96 18.66 16.26
CA LYS A 234 -10.04 17.75 15.56
C LYS A 234 -9.10 18.54 14.66
N THR A 235 -7.83 18.16 14.63
CA THR A 235 -6.88 18.75 13.68
C THR A 235 -7.26 18.47 12.22
N LYS A 236 -6.79 19.32 11.28
CA LYS A 236 -6.96 19.09 9.84
C LYS A 236 -6.48 17.69 9.41
N LYS A 237 -5.37 17.22 9.99
CA LYS A 237 -4.83 15.87 9.76
C LYS A 237 -5.79 14.78 10.24
N HIS A 238 -6.39 14.92 11.43
CA HIS A 238 -7.38 13.96 11.92
C HIS A 238 -8.63 13.91 11.02
N ARG A 239 -9.16 15.07 10.59
CA ARG A 239 -10.29 15.12 9.66
C ARG A 239 -9.95 14.50 8.31
N HIS A 240 -8.76 14.78 7.77
CA HIS A 240 -8.25 14.14 6.56
C HIS A 240 -8.22 12.61 6.69
N MET A 241 -7.65 12.07 7.77
CA MET A 241 -7.59 10.60 7.99
C MET A 241 -8.97 9.97 8.18
N MET A 242 -9.91 10.68 8.81
CA MET A 242 -11.30 10.22 8.93
C MET A 242 -11.97 10.15 7.55
N ALA A 243 -11.78 11.16 6.70
CA ALA A 243 -12.31 11.18 5.34
C ALA A 243 -11.68 10.10 4.46
N MET A 244 -10.36 9.90 4.53
CA MET A 244 -9.66 8.81 3.83
C MET A 244 -10.23 7.44 4.21
N ARG A 245 -10.41 7.20 5.51
CA ARG A 245 -11.00 5.96 6.01
C ARG A 245 -12.44 5.79 5.55
N TYR A 246 -13.25 6.84 5.57
CA TYR A 246 -14.63 6.78 5.09
C TYR A 246 -14.70 6.43 3.60
N MET A 247 -13.93 7.12 2.77
CA MET A 247 -13.81 6.85 1.33
C MET A 247 -13.46 5.38 1.05
N VAL A 248 -12.43 4.84 1.72
CA VAL A 248 -12.02 3.43 1.54
C VAL A 248 -13.12 2.47 2.00
N LYS A 249 -13.88 2.80 3.06
CA LYS A 249 -15.01 1.96 3.48
C LYS A 249 -16.11 1.89 2.42
N ILE A 250 -16.40 3.00 1.74
CA ILE A 250 -17.36 3.04 0.62
C ILE A 250 -16.85 2.22 -0.56
N PHE A 251 -15.56 2.35 -0.92
CA PHE A 251 -14.96 1.47 -1.94
C PHE A 251 -15.09 -0.02 -1.60
N LEU A 252 -14.81 -0.41 -0.34
CA LEU A 252 -14.93 -1.81 0.07
C LEU A 252 -16.37 -2.32 0.08
N MET A 253 -17.36 -1.43 0.19
CA MET A 253 -18.78 -1.78 0.07
C MET A 253 -19.15 -2.10 -1.38
N ASP A 254 -18.71 -1.25 -2.32
CA ASP A 254 -18.90 -1.51 -3.75
C ASP A 254 -18.14 -2.79 -4.18
N LEU A 255 -16.89 -2.95 -3.72
CA LEU A 255 -16.11 -4.17 -3.95
C LEU A 255 -16.83 -5.41 -3.42
N TYR A 256 -17.33 -5.36 -2.19
CA TYR A 256 -18.03 -6.47 -1.57
C TYR A 256 -19.27 -6.88 -2.37
N ALA A 257 -20.09 -5.92 -2.78
CA ALA A 257 -21.30 -6.18 -3.54
C ALA A 257 -20.98 -6.82 -4.90
N ASN A 258 -20.02 -6.26 -5.64
CA ASN A 258 -19.62 -6.78 -6.94
C ASN A 258 -18.95 -8.16 -6.82
N TRP A 259 -18.03 -8.35 -5.86
CA TRP A 259 -17.30 -9.61 -5.71
C TRP A 259 -18.20 -10.75 -5.25
N ARG A 260 -19.10 -10.50 -4.30
CA ARG A 260 -20.12 -11.49 -3.92
C ARG A 260 -21.02 -11.86 -5.08
N ALA A 261 -21.49 -10.89 -5.86
CA ALA A 261 -22.36 -11.14 -7.01
C ALA A 261 -21.67 -12.00 -8.07
N VAL A 262 -20.40 -11.71 -8.37
CA VAL A 262 -19.59 -12.46 -9.35
C VAL A 262 -19.36 -13.92 -8.91
N GLU A 263 -19.19 -14.16 -7.61
CA GLU A 263 -19.02 -15.51 -7.04
C GLU A 263 -20.35 -16.23 -6.78
N GLY A 264 -21.50 -15.63 -7.15
CA GLY A 264 -22.83 -16.19 -6.89
C GLY A 264 -23.21 -16.26 -5.40
N LEU A 265 -22.56 -15.47 -4.56
CA LEU A 265 -22.76 -15.45 -3.11
C LEU A 265 -23.81 -14.40 -2.71
N PRO A 266 -24.60 -14.63 -1.65
CA PRO A 266 -25.70 -13.74 -1.27
C PRO A 266 -25.21 -12.36 -0.80
N VAL A 267 -25.59 -11.29 -1.49
CA VAL A 267 -25.21 -9.93 -1.11
C VAL A 267 -26.09 -9.46 0.05
N HIS A 268 -25.48 -9.23 1.21
CA HIS A 268 -26.17 -8.65 2.37
C HIS A 268 -26.05 -7.12 2.38
N PRO A 269 -27.14 -6.39 2.69
CA PRO A 269 -27.11 -4.94 2.79
C PRO A 269 -26.19 -4.47 3.94
N PRO A 270 -25.61 -3.25 3.84
CA PRO A 270 -24.81 -2.66 4.91
C PRO A 270 -25.60 -2.55 6.22
N TYR A 271 -24.91 -2.56 7.37
CA TYR A 271 -25.53 -2.43 8.69
C TYR A 271 -26.43 -1.18 8.81
N ALA A 272 -26.03 -0.06 8.21
CA ALA A 272 -26.81 1.18 8.23
C ALA A 272 -28.19 1.00 7.57
N GLU A 273 -28.26 0.24 6.47
CA GLU A 273 -29.50 -0.05 5.77
C GLU A 273 -30.28 -1.17 6.49
N ALA A 274 -29.59 -2.23 6.89
CA ALA A 274 -30.21 -3.43 7.46
C ALA A 274 -30.72 -3.27 8.90
N LYS A 275 -30.12 -2.37 9.70
CA LYS A 275 -30.42 -2.22 11.14
C LYS A 275 -30.84 -0.81 11.54
N LEU A 276 -30.41 0.22 10.81
CA LEU A 276 -30.75 1.62 11.11
C LEU A 276 -31.74 2.23 10.10
N GLY A 277 -32.07 1.52 9.02
CA GLY A 277 -32.99 2.00 7.98
C GLY A 277 -32.45 3.19 7.15
N LEU A 278 -31.17 3.53 7.28
CA LEU A 278 -30.56 4.68 6.62
C LEU A 278 -29.93 4.24 5.29
N LYS A 279 -30.57 4.58 4.17
CA LYS A 279 -30.01 4.45 2.81
C LYS A 279 -29.13 5.67 2.51
N HIS A 280 -27.92 5.44 1.99
CA HIS A 280 -27.04 6.54 1.56
C HIS A 280 -27.16 6.75 0.04
N GLY A 281 -27.75 7.89 -0.38
CA GLY A 281 -27.72 8.34 -1.78
C GLY A 281 -28.88 7.88 -2.66
N VAL A 282 -30.03 7.49 -2.08
CA VAL A 282 -31.27 7.41 -2.86
C VAL A 282 -31.98 8.73 -2.66
N ASP A 283 -32.17 9.51 -3.72
CA ASP A 283 -33.21 10.54 -3.74
C ASP A 283 -34.50 9.81 -3.42
N VAL A 284 -34.99 10.02 -2.20
CA VAL A 284 -36.33 9.60 -1.85
C VAL A 284 -37.21 10.53 -2.66
N GLY A 285 -37.57 10.09 -3.88
CA GLY A 285 -38.62 10.72 -4.66
C GLY A 285 -39.78 10.88 -3.71
N VAL A 286 -40.03 12.12 -3.32
CA VAL A 286 -41.20 12.47 -2.53
C VAL A 286 -42.35 12.22 -3.48
N ASP A 287 -42.97 11.04 -3.39
CA ASP A 287 -44.27 10.78 -3.97
C ASP A 287 -45.23 11.77 -3.32
N HIS A 288 -45.42 12.91 -3.99
CA HIS A 288 -46.55 13.80 -3.77
C HIS A 288 -47.80 13.16 -4.37
N GLU A 289 -48.18 12.00 -3.87
CA GLU A 289 -49.53 11.45 -4.08
C GLU A 289 -49.97 10.73 -2.82
N ARG A 290 -50.80 11.44 -2.04
CA ARG A 290 -52.10 10.95 -1.53
C ARG A 290 -52.80 12.08 -0.77
N VAL A 291 -53.85 12.58 -1.42
CA VAL A 291 -55.14 13.13 -0.94
C VAL A 291 -55.17 13.66 0.49
#